data_AF-A0A160F7L4-F1
#
_entry.id   AF-A0A160F7L4-F1
#
_cell.length_a   1.000
_cell.length_b   1.000
_cell.length_c   1.000
_cell.angle_alpha   90.00
_cell.angle_beta   90.00
_cell.angle_gamma   90.00
#
_symmetry.space_group_name_H-M   'P 1'
#
loop_
_entity.id
_entity.type
_entity.pdbx_description
1 polymer ?
#
loop_
_entity_poly.entity_id
_entity_poly.type
_entity_poly.pdbx_seq_one_letter_code
_entity_poly.pdbx_strand_id
1 'polypeptide(L)'
;MMGMPLEFQTMIVTKGKEQRVKDNLFLLEKEGYRIYPLDIPLEVKRTLQSETSGQAIVKKIELANNRTIVTYELVSLHSIN
;
A
#
# COMPACT_ATOMS: atom_id res chain seq x y z
N MET A 1 -20.29 10.76 -19.91
CA MET A 1 -19.72 11.07 -18.59
C MET A 1 -18.28 10.61 -18.59
N MET A 2 -17.32 11.45 -18.23
CA MET A 2 -15.99 10.94 -17.85
C MET A 2 -16.07 10.55 -16.38
N GLY A 3 -16.03 9.25 -16.09
CA GLY A 3 -16.08 8.72 -14.71
C GLY A 3 -14.72 8.77 -14.02
N MET A 4 -14.73 8.55 -12.70
CA MET A 4 -13.51 8.36 -11.91
C MET A 4 -13.15 6.86 -11.93
N PRO A 5 -12.09 6.42 -12.64
CA PRO A 5 -11.69 5.02 -12.65
C PRO A 5 -11.09 4.67 -11.28
N LEU A 6 -11.58 3.58 -10.67
CA LEU A 6 -11.09 3.07 -9.39
C LEU A 6 -10.49 1.67 -9.57
N GLU A 7 -9.33 1.45 -8.98
CA GLU A 7 -8.75 0.11 -8.84
C GLU A 7 -8.84 -0.36 -7.38
N PHE A 8 -9.42 -1.53 -7.14
CA PHE A 8 -9.42 -2.15 -5.82
C PHE A 8 -8.18 -3.02 -5.65
N GLN A 9 -7.48 -2.83 -4.54
CA GLN A 9 -6.23 -3.50 -4.24
C GLN A 9 -6.41 -4.40 -3.03
N THR A 10 -5.96 -5.64 -3.14
CA THR A 10 -6.01 -6.64 -2.05
C THR A 10 -4.67 -6.81 -1.34
N MET A 11 -3.63 -6.13 -1.81
CA MET A 11 -2.26 -6.20 -1.28
C MET A 11 -1.50 -4.90 -1.55
N ILE A 12 -0.44 -4.65 -0.80
CA ILE A 12 0.42 -3.47 -0.94
C ILE A 12 1.69 -3.87 -1.71
N VAL A 13 1.78 -3.49 -2.99
CA VAL A 13 3.01 -3.71 -3.79
C VAL A 13 3.86 -2.45 -3.79
N THR A 14 5.00 -2.45 -3.11
CA THR A 14 5.77 -1.22 -2.85
C THR A 14 6.67 -0.79 -4.00
N LYS A 15 7.21 -1.73 -4.78
CA LYS A 15 8.24 -1.50 -5.79
C LYS A 15 9.50 -0.78 -5.24
N GLY A 16 9.74 -0.84 -3.92
CA GLY A 16 10.83 -0.12 -3.27
C GLY A 16 10.65 1.41 -3.24
N LYS A 17 9.41 1.90 -3.39
CA LYS A 17 9.06 3.33 -3.42
C LYS A 17 8.39 3.81 -2.13
N GLU A 18 8.26 2.93 -1.15
CA GLU A 18 7.75 3.26 0.17
C GLU A 18 8.68 4.22 0.91
N GLN A 19 8.11 5.17 1.64
CA GLN A 19 8.83 6.14 2.44
C GLN A 19 8.45 5.96 3.90
N ARG A 20 9.44 5.70 4.76
CA ARG A 20 9.23 5.62 6.21
C ARG A 20 9.02 7.02 6.77
N VAL A 21 7.89 7.25 7.43
CA VAL A 21 7.55 8.56 8.02
C VAL A 21 7.94 8.59 9.50
N LYS A 22 7.52 7.57 10.26
CA LYS A 22 7.75 7.47 11.71
C LYS A 22 7.54 6.03 12.16
N ASP A 23 8.40 5.50 13.02
CA ASP A 23 8.28 4.14 13.58
C ASP A 23 7.98 3.12 12.49
N ASN A 24 6.87 2.37 12.55
CA ASN A 24 6.51 1.42 11.50
C ASN A 24 5.51 1.97 10.48
N LEU A 25 5.34 3.30 10.41
CA LEU A 25 4.44 3.97 9.48
C LEU A 25 5.16 4.36 8.19
N PHE A 26 4.57 3.96 7.08
CA PHE A 26 5.09 4.17 5.73
C PHE A 26 4.04 4.85 4.84
N LEU A 27 4.53 5.61 3.87
CA LEU A 27 3.76 6.18 2.77
C LEU A 27 4.13 5.50 1.46
N LEU A 28 3.14 5.27 0.60
CA LEU A 28 3.35 4.81 -0.76
C LEU A 28 2.46 5.59 -1.72
N GLU A 29 3.10 6.29 -2.66
CA GLU A 29 2.41 6.98 -3.75
C GLU A 29 2.18 6.05 -4.93
N LYS A 30 0.96 6.10 -5.48
CA LYS A 30 0.52 5.34 -6.64
C LYS A 30 -0.14 6.25 -7.66
N GLU A 31 0.09 5.94 -8.92
CA GLU A 31 -0.68 6.52 -10.03
C GLU A 31 -2.09 5.89 -10.07
N GLY A 32 -3.07 6.73 -10.42
CA GLY A 32 -4.48 6.40 -10.45
C GLY A 32 -5.13 6.42 -9.08
N TYR A 33 -6.46 6.29 -9.08
CA TYR A 33 -7.24 6.20 -7.85
C TYR A 33 -7.40 4.74 -7.43
N ARG A 34 -6.90 4.41 -6.25
CA ARG A 34 -6.82 3.05 -5.74
C ARG A 34 -7.44 2.98 -4.36
N ILE A 35 -8.26 1.96 -4.15
CA ILE A 35 -8.89 1.69 -2.86
C ILE A 35 -8.26 0.45 -2.27
N TYR A 36 -8.01 0.50 -0.97
CA TYR A 36 -7.50 -0.60 -0.16
C TYR A 36 -8.46 -0.83 1.00
N PRO A 37 -8.58 -2.08 1.50
CA PRO A 37 -9.18 -2.33 2.79
C PRO A 37 -8.46 -1.53 3.89
N LEU A 38 -9.23 -0.85 4.73
CA LEU A 38 -8.73 -0.12 5.90
C LEU A 38 -8.79 -1.01 7.14
N ASP A 39 -7.84 -0.81 8.05
CA ASP A 39 -7.84 -1.40 9.40
C ASP A 39 -7.86 -2.94 9.48
N ILE A 40 -7.53 -3.62 8.37
CA ILE A 40 -7.28 -5.06 8.34
C ILE A 40 -5.86 -5.37 7.82
N PRO A 41 -5.25 -6.49 8.21
CA PRO A 41 -3.94 -6.90 7.70
C PRO A 41 -3.99 -7.23 6.20
N LEU A 42 -3.02 -6.70 5.45
CA LEU A 42 -2.79 -6.99 4.03
C LEU A 42 -1.34 -7.43 3.82
N GLU A 43 -1.12 -8.28 2.81
CA GLU A 43 0.23 -8.64 2.38
C GLU A 43 0.98 -7.42 1.81
N VAL A 44 2.25 -7.31 2.16
CA VAL A 44 3.19 -6.36 1.56
C VAL A 44 4.18 -7.11 0.70
N LYS A 45 4.35 -6.68 -0.55
CA LYS A 45 5.26 -7.29 -1.53
C LYS A 45 6.12 -6.24 -2.22
N ARG A 46 7.35 -6.58 -2.60
CA ARG A 46 8.20 -5.70 -3.41
C ARG A 46 7.70 -5.63 -4.86
N THR A 47 7.35 -6.76 -5.44
CA THR A 47 6.73 -6.86 -6.79
C THR A 47 5.51 -7.79 -6.74
N LEU A 48 4.70 -7.84 -7.80
CA LEU A 48 3.53 -8.73 -7.82
C LEU A 48 3.91 -10.22 -7.76
N GLN A 49 5.09 -10.57 -8.28
CA GLN A 49 5.61 -11.93 -8.33
C GLN A 49 6.57 -12.25 -7.17
N SER A 50 6.96 -11.26 -6.36
CA SER A 50 7.86 -11.53 -5.24
C SER A 50 7.14 -12.25 -4.12
N GLU A 51 7.93 -12.95 -3.29
CA GLU A 51 7.44 -13.42 -2.00
C GLU A 51 6.94 -12.25 -1.14
N THR A 52 6.04 -12.59 -0.21
CA THR A 52 5.50 -11.66 0.77
C THR A 52 6.64 -11.14 1.64
N SER A 53 6.84 -9.84 1.65
CA SER A 53 7.87 -9.16 2.46
C SER A 53 7.40 -8.95 3.90
N GLY A 54 6.10 -9.00 4.15
CA GLY A 54 5.51 -8.82 5.47
C GLY A 54 4.00 -8.60 5.41
N GLN A 55 3.42 -8.18 6.53
CA GLN A 55 2.04 -7.72 6.61
C GLN A 55 1.98 -6.28 7.11
N ALA A 56 0.98 -5.54 6.65
CA ALA A 56 0.71 -4.18 7.07
C ALA A 56 -0.79 -3.89 7.17
N ILE A 57 -1.14 -2.87 7.95
CA ILE A 57 -2.50 -2.35 8.05
C ILE A 57 -2.55 -0.97 7.41
N VAL A 58 -3.44 -0.77 6.43
CA VAL A 58 -3.66 0.56 5.85
C VAL A 58 -4.44 1.42 6.84
N LYS A 59 -3.90 2.60 7.15
CA LYS A 59 -4.45 3.56 8.13
C LYS A 59 -5.11 4.77 7.46
N LYS A 60 -4.67 5.13 6.25
CA LYS A 60 -5.20 6.29 5.51
C LYS A 60 -5.01 6.10 4.01
N ILE A 61 -6.01 6.55 3.25
CA ILE A 61 -5.95 6.66 1.80
C ILE A 61 -6.31 8.09 1.44
N GLU A 62 -5.47 8.74 0.64
CA GLU A 62 -5.73 10.07 0.09
C GLU A 62 -5.77 9.99 -1.43
N LEU A 63 -6.88 10.44 -2.02
CA LEU A 63 -7.11 10.45 -3.47
C LEU A 63 -7.13 11.89 -3.95
N ALA A 64 -6.16 12.26 -4.79
CA ALA A 64 -6.09 13.60 -5.38
C ALA A 64 -5.23 13.56 -6.65
N ASN A 65 -5.52 14.42 -7.62
CA ASN A 65 -4.64 14.66 -8.77
C ASN A 65 -4.22 13.38 -9.53
N ASN A 66 -5.18 12.47 -9.78
CA ASN A 66 -4.94 11.16 -10.42
C ASN A 66 -3.89 10.29 -9.68
N ARG A 67 -3.83 10.41 -8.35
CA ARG A 67 -2.91 9.69 -7.49
C ARG A 67 -3.60 9.19 -6.24
N THR A 68 -2.99 8.18 -5.66
CA THR A 68 -3.33 7.64 -4.35
C THR A 68 -2.10 7.69 -3.46
N ILE A 69 -2.23 8.27 -2.28
CA ILE A 69 -1.25 8.15 -1.21
C ILE A 69 -1.82 7.18 -0.18
N VAL A 70 -1.13 6.07 0.03
CA VAL A 70 -1.48 5.05 1.01
C VAL A 70 -0.56 5.20 2.20
N THR A 71 -1.12 5.47 3.37
CA THR A 71 -0.39 5.39 4.64
C THR A 71 -0.69 4.05 5.30
N TYR A 72 0.35 3.27 5.58
CA TYR A 72 0.20 1.95 6.20
C TYR A 72 1.20 1.74 7.33
N GLU A 73 0.81 0.95 8.31
CA GLU A 73 1.64 0.52 9.42
C GLU A 73 2.11 -0.91 9.19
N LEU A 74 3.42 -1.13 9.14
CA LEU A 74 4.02 -2.45 9.00
C LEU A 74 3.92 -3.21 10.34
N VAL A 75 3.23 -4.34 10.34
CA VAL A 75 2.97 -5.12 11.57
C VAL A 75 3.90 -6.33 11.72
N SER A 76 4.36 -6.90 10.60
CA SER A 76 5.31 -8.01 10.62
C SER A 76 6.15 -8.03 9.35
N LEU A 77 7.38 -8.52 9.47
CA LEU A 77 8.25 -8.85 8.35
C LEU A 77 8.24 -10.35 8.14
N HIS A 78 8.21 -10.78 6.88
CA HIS A 78 8.52 -12.17 6.56
C HIS A 78 10.04 -12.29 6.47
N SER A 79 10.64 -12.91 7.48
CA SER A 79 12.09 -13.14 7.49
C SER A 79 12.39 -14.35 6.64
N ILE A 80 13.00 -14.14 5.48
CA ILE A 80 13.70 -15.18 4.74
C ILE A 80 15.08 -15.30 5.40
N ASN A 81 15.26 -16.35 6.21
CA ASN A 81 16.57 -16.75 6.73
C ASN A 81 17.47 -17.27 5.60
#